data_AF-A0AAQ3Q0I4-F1
#
_entry.id   AF-A0AAQ3Q0I4-F1
#
_cell.length_a   1.000
_cell.length_b   1.000
_cell.length_c   1.000
_cell.angle_alpha   90.00
_cell.angle_beta   90.00
_cell.angle_gamma   90.00
#
_symmetry.space_group_name_H-M   'P 1'
#
loop_
_entity.id
_entity.type
_entity.pdbx_description
1 polymer ?
#
loop_
_entity_poly.entity_id
_entity_poly.type
_entity_poly.pdbx_seq_one_letter_code
_entity_poly.pdbx_strand_id
1 'polypeptide(L)'
;MSSDSCAFMSQEFVLQCSYFDSTEDKFAWLRDDEFARQTVVGINPVSIARLTVFPPVSKLDPAIYGPPESSITEAHISGNGRGKAVHMELDYHDVYLPFLDRINAIDGRKAYATRTILFLTKAGTLKPVAIVNRCQFMNNMTHEILTRTLSDKTLFLAEDACYNGIVHLGGASANERNAPNLQAPPPPYDMLYTPEINALARQSLINADGVIESCFTPGPVSFEISAAYILPQPLAV
;
A
#
# COMPACT_ATOMS: atom_id res chain seq x y z
N MET A 1 28.73 10.87 -14.23
CA MET A 1 27.49 10.39 -13.61
C MET A 1 26.36 11.25 -14.14
N SER A 2 25.72 10.86 -15.25
CA SER A 2 24.46 11.48 -15.67
C SER A 2 23.36 10.92 -14.77
N SER A 3 22.77 11.77 -13.95
CA SER A 3 21.55 11.40 -13.23
C SER A 3 20.39 11.64 -14.18
N ASP A 4 19.87 10.57 -14.77
CA ASP A 4 18.60 10.65 -15.49
C ASP A 4 17.51 10.89 -14.44
N SER A 5 17.02 12.13 -14.39
CA SER A 5 15.97 12.54 -13.48
C SER A 5 14.62 12.29 -14.13
N CYS A 6 13.79 11.47 -13.48
CA CYS A 6 12.39 11.31 -13.90
C CYS A 6 11.54 12.32 -13.12
N ALA A 7 10.68 13.05 -13.82
CA ALA A 7 9.76 14.00 -13.23
C ALA A 7 8.33 13.45 -13.32
N PHE A 8 7.69 13.23 -12.16
CA PHE A 8 6.26 12.91 -12.12
C PHE A 8 5.48 14.22 -11.96
N MET A 9 4.65 14.55 -12.96
CA MET A 9 3.80 15.75 -12.93
C MET A 9 2.41 15.39 -12.41
N SER A 10 2.09 15.86 -11.20
CA SER A 10 0.69 16.12 -10.84
C SER A 10 0.34 17.53 -11.31
N GLN A 11 -0.95 17.86 -11.48
CA GLN A 11 -1.39 19.18 -11.94
C GLN A 11 -0.93 20.36 -11.04
N GLU A 12 -0.41 20.08 -9.83
CA GLU A 12 0.00 21.08 -8.84
C GLU A 12 1.49 21.00 -8.42
N PHE A 13 2.19 19.88 -8.61
CA PHE A 13 3.56 19.69 -8.12
C PHE A 13 4.42 18.81 -9.04
N VAL A 14 5.71 19.12 -9.12
CA VAL A 14 6.74 18.32 -9.81
C VAL A 14 7.52 17.51 -8.79
N LEU A 15 7.42 16.18 -8.88
CA LEU A 15 8.24 15.26 -8.10
C LEU A 15 9.53 14.96 -8.87
N GLN A 16 10.67 15.24 -8.25
CA GLN A 16 11.98 14.86 -8.78
C GLN A 16 12.41 13.52 -8.18
N CYS A 17 12.72 12.57 -9.06
CA CYS A 17 13.16 11.24 -8.71
C CYS A 17 14.55 11.01 -9.32
N SER A 18 15.57 10.85 -8.47
CA SER A 18 16.87 10.35 -8.90
C SER A 18 16.83 8.83 -8.97
N TYR A 19 17.11 8.25 -10.14
CA TYR A 19 17.24 6.81 -10.28
C TYR A 19 18.48 6.30 -9.53
N PHE A 20 18.31 5.26 -8.73
CA PHE A 20 19.42 4.53 -8.12
C PHE A 20 19.51 3.15 -8.75
N ASP A 21 20.64 2.86 -9.41
CA ASP A 21 20.89 1.53 -9.93
C ASP A 21 21.25 0.59 -8.78
N SER A 22 20.36 -0.35 -8.47
CA SER A 22 20.55 -1.37 -7.43
C SER A 22 21.74 -2.31 -7.72
N THR A 23 22.24 -2.34 -8.96
CA THR A 23 23.43 -3.13 -9.32
C THR A 23 24.74 -2.44 -8.93
N GLU A 24 24.76 -1.11 -8.88
CA GLU A 24 25.92 -0.31 -8.47
C GLU A 24 25.94 -0.06 -6.96
N ASP A 25 24.77 0.14 -6.32
CA ASP A 25 24.65 0.35 -4.89
C ASP A 25 23.67 -0.63 -4.22
N LYS A 26 24.23 -1.72 -3.67
CA LYS A 26 23.50 -2.80 -3.00
C LYS A 26 22.79 -2.37 -1.71
N PHE A 27 23.13 -1.20 -1.15
CA PHE A 27 22.56 -0.68 0.08
C PHE A 27 21.59 0.48 -0.16
N ALA A 28 21.32 0.81 -1.43
CA ALA A 28 20.43 1.91 -1.79
C ALA A 28 19.05 1.82 -1.14
N TRP A 29 18.51 0.60 -1.06
CA TRP A 29 17.20 0.31 -0.48
C TRP A 29 17.07 0.65 1.02
N LEU A 30 18.19 0.83 1.75
CA LEU A 30 18.16 1.20 3.18
C LEU A 30 17.80 2.68 3.40
N ARG A 31 17.99 3.51 2.38
CA ARG A 31 17.90 4.96 2.53
C ARG A 31 16.46 5.46 2.42
N ASP A 32 16.18 6.53 3.15
CA ASP A 32 14.89 7.22 3.20
C ASP A 32 14.44 7.74 1.83
N ASP A 33 15.39 8.20 1.02
CA ASP A 33 15.12 8.72 -0.33
C ASP A 33 14.63 7.59 -1.24
N GLU A 34 15.28 6.43 -1.25
CA GLU A 34 14.84 5.28 -2.04
C GLU A 34 13.51 4.71 -1.54
N PHE A 35 13.34 4.56 -0.22
CA PHE A 35 12.06 4.16 0.38
C PHE A 35 10.91 5.05 -0.10
N ALA A 36 11.08 6.37 -0.02
CA ALA A 36 10.04 7.30 -0.45
C ALA A 36 9.88 7.35 -1.97
N ARG A 37 10.95 7.21 -2.74
CA ARG A 37 10.93 7.22 -4.21
C ARG A 37 10.12 6.05 -4.77
N GLN A 38 10.23 4.86 -4.18
CA GLN A 38 9.48 3.68 -4.62
C GLN A 38 7.96 3.84 -4.52
N THR A 39 7.48 4.74 -3.65
CA THR A 39 6.04 5.01 -3.48
C THR A 39 5.42 5.79 -4.64
N VAL A 40 6.25 6.41 -5.49
CA VAL A 40 5.81 7.23 -6.64
C VAL A 40 6.34 6.72 -7.98
N VAL A 41 7.49 6.04 -8.00
CA VAL A 41 8.12 5.50 -9.22
C VAL A 41 8.64 4.07 -8.99
N GLY A 42 8.02 3.33 -8.07
CA GLY A 42 8.28 1.91 -7.84
C GLY A 42 7.18 1.03 -8.42
N ILE A 43 6.98 -0.14 -7.82
CA ILE A 43 6.01 -1.15 -8.29
C ILE A 43 4.56 -0.68 -8.05
N ASN A 44 4.30 0.00 -6.94
CA ASN A 44 2.97 0.49 -6.54
C ASN A 44 2.92 2.03 -6.44
N PRO A 45 2.93 2.75 -7.58
CA PRO A 45 2.92 4.22 -7.57
C PRO A 45 1.51 4.82 -7.37
N VAL A 46 0.47 3.99 -7.23
CA VAL A 46 -0.94 4.42 -7.26
C VAL A 46 -1.57 4.60 -5.87
N SER A 47 -0.90 4.12 -4.83
CA SER A 47 -1.44 4.12 -3.46
C SER A 47 -1.15 5.39 -2.68
N ILE A 48 -0.16 6.18 -3.10
CA ILE A 48 0.20 7.43 -2.42
C ILE A 48 -0.86 8.51 -2.66
N ALA A 49 -1.29 9.18 -1.59
CA ALA A 49 -2.27 10.25 -1.63
C ALA A 49 -1.74 11.52 -0.97
N ARG A 50 -2.35 12.67 -1.28
CA ARG A 50 -2.08 13.91 -0.57
C ARG A 50 -2.80 13.88 0.78
N LEU A 51 -2.06 14.15 1.85
CA LEU A 51 -2.63 14.27 3.19
C LEU A 51 -3.44 15.57 3.29
N THR A 52 -4.75 15.45 3.46
CA THR A 52 -5.67 16.60 3.49
C THR A 52 -6.17 16.94 4.90
N VAL A 53 -6.25 15.94 5.79
CA VAL A 53 -6.68 16.07 7.17
C VAL A 53 -5.57 15.58 8.08
N PHE A 54 -5.27 16.32 9.15
CA PHE A 54 -4.26 15.94 10.12
C PHE A 54 -4.77 16.13 11.56
N PRO A 55 -4.56 15.16 12.48
CA PRO A 55 -3.99 13.84 12.23
C PRO A 55 -4.87 12.98 11.31
N PRO A 56 -4.32 11.96 10.62
CA PRO A 56 -5.12 11.03 9.84
C PRO A 56 -6.11 10.28 10.74
N VAL A 57 -7.34 10.12 10.27
CA VAL A 57 -8.44 9.50 11.03
C VAL A 57 -8.91 8.26 10.30
N SER A 58 -9.06 7.14 11.03
CA SER A 58 -9.63 5.91 10.49
C SER A 58 -11.11 6.09 10.13
N LYS A 59 -11.54 5.45 9.04
CA LYS A 59 -12.95 5.41 8.59
C LYS A 59 -13.71 4.20 9.15
N LEU A 60 -13.01 3.31 9.86
CA LEU A 60 -13.60 2.11 10.44
C LEU A 60 -14.44 2.44 11.67
N ASP A 61 -15.40 1.57 11.98
CA ASP A 61 -16.30 1.74 13.13
C ASP A 61 -15.53 1.75 14.45
N PRO A 62 -15.52 2.87 15.20
CA PRO A 62 -14.81 2.96 16.47
C PRO A 62 -15.32 1.99 17.54
N ALA A 63 -16.58 1.56 17.46
CA ALA A 63 -17.15 0.58 18.40
C ALA A 63 -16.51 -0.81 18.25
N ILE A 64 -15.99 -1.13 17.06
CA ILE A 64 -15.36 -2.40 16.75
C ILE A 64 -13.84 -2.30 16.90
N TYR A 65 -13.23 -1.24 16.36
CA TYR A 65 -11.78 -1.14 16.22
C TYR A 65 -11.11 -0.18 17.20
N GLY A 66 -11.89 0.44 18.09
CA GLY A 66 -11.40 1.39 19.08
C GLY A 66 -11.23 2.81 18.51
N PRO A 67 -10.47 3.67 19.21
CA PRO A 67 -10.33 5.08 18.84
C PRO A 67 -9.79 5.26 17.41
N PRO A 68 -10.45 6.05 16.56
CA PRO A 68 -10.08 6.26 15.17
C PRO A 68 -8.90 7.21 14.99
N GLU A 69 -8.55 7.98 16.03
CA GLU A 69 -7.47 8.95 15.98
C GLU A 69 -6.10 8.26 15.95
N SER A 70 -5.21 8.82 15.14
CA SER A 70 -3.81 8.41 15.13
C SER A 70 -3.02 9.09 16.25
N SER A 71 -2.06 8.35 16.81
CA SER A 71 -1.04 8.83 17.75
C SER A 71 -0.07 9.88 17.18
N ILE A 72 -0.07 10.11 15.86
CA ILE A 72 0.80 11.13 15.25
C ILE A 72 0.28 12.52 15.62
N THR A 73 1.15 13.33 16.22
CA THR A 73 0.85 14.72 16.56
C THR A 73 1.59 15.69 15.63
N GLU A 74 1.18 16.96 15.62
CA GLU A 74 1.82 17.99 14.81
C GLU A 74 3.31 18.14 15.16
N ALA A 75 3.68 17.90 16.42
CA ALA A 75 5.07 17.96 16.88
C ALA A 75 5.99 16.97 16.14
N HIS A 76 5.45 15.84 15.67
CA HIS A 76 6.22 14.82 14.93
C HIS A 76 6.55 15.26 13.50
N ILE A 77 5.77 16.19 12.93
CA ILE A 77 5.92 16.66 11.54
C ILE A 77 6.38 18.12 11.44
N SER A 78 6.25 18.91 12.51
CA SER A 78 6.53 20.36 12.52
C SER A 78 7.99 20.72 12.21
N GLY A 79 8.93 19.80 12.43
CA GLY A 79 10.36 20.00 12.14
C GLY A 79 10.68 20.12 10.64
N ASN A 80 9.78 19.68 9.76
CA ASN A 80 10.07 19.52 8.34
C ASN A 80 9.58 20.69 7.46
N GLY A 81 8.93 21.71 8.03
CA GLY A 81 8.64 22.95 7.34
C GLY A 81 7.47 23.71 7.97
N ARG A 82 7.69 24.99 8.33
CA ARG A 82 6.62 25.85 8.84
C ARG A 82 5.64 26.21 7.72
N GLY A 83 4.35 25.94 7.92
CA GLY A 83 3.21 26.71 7.36
C GLY A 83 2.82 26.53 5.89
N LYS A 84 3.58 25.78 5.07
CA LYS A 84 3.23 25.45 3.66
C LYS A 84 3.73 24.06 3.22
N ALA A 85 4.02 23.19 4.19
CA ALA A 85 4.52 21.85 3.91
C ALA A 85 3.42 20.99 3.28
N VAL A 86 3.70 20.43 2.10
CA VAL A 86 2.82 19.42 1.49
C VAL A 86 3.22 18.07 2.06
N HIS A 87 2.26 17.40 2.67
CA HIS A 87 2.42 16.05 3.17
C HIS A 87 1.66 15.08 2.28
N MET A 88 2.25 13.92 2.08
CA MET A 88 1.64 12.79 1.40
C MET A 88 1.45 11.68 2.43
N GLU A 89 0.53 10.78 2.17
CA GLU A 89 0.27 9.62 3.00
C GLU A 89 0.15 8.35 2.17
N LEU A 90 0.58 7.25 2.78
CA LEU A 90 0.26 5.89 2.37
C LEU A 90 -0.47 5.24 3.54
N ASP A 91 -1.71 4.86 3.30
CA ASP A 91 -2.63 4.41 4.35
C ASP A 91 -3.09 2.97 4.12
N TYR A 92 -2.38 2.03 4.74
CA TYR A 92 -2.78 0.62 4.80
C TYR A 92 -3.52 0.28 6.08
N HIS A 93 -3.75 1.27 6.95
CA HIS A 93 -4.35 1.06 8.26
C HIS A 93 -5.75 0.44 8.14
N ASP A 94 -6.65 1.12 7.43
CA ASP A 94 -8.04 0.67 7.30
C ASP A 94 -8.18 -0.59 6.43
N VAL A 95 -7.19 -0.86 5.57
CA VAL A 95 -7.13 -2.05 4.72
C VAL A 95 -6.79 -3.30 5.54
N TYR A 96 -5.79 -3.21 6.41
CA TYR A 96 -5.27 -4.36 7.16
C TYR A 96 -5.96 -4.57 8.51
N LEU A 97 -6.39 -3.49 9.18
CA LEU A 97 -6.93 -3.56 10.54
C LEU A 97 -8.06 -4.60 10.71
N PRO A 98 -9.03 -4.75 9.78
CA PRO A 98 -10.09 -5.77 9.89
C PRO A 98 -9.60 -7.22 9.87
N PHE A 99 -8.38 -7.46 9.39
CA PHE A 99 -7.84 -8.79 9.17
C PHE A 99 -6.69 -9.15 10.11
N LEU A 100 -6.16 -8.21 10.90
CA LEU A 100 -4.96 -8.41 11.72
C LEU A 100 -5.07 -9.59 12.67
N ASP A 101 -6.18 -9.75 13.37
CA ASP A 101 -6.34 -10.85 14.33
C ASP A 101 -6.22 -12.22 13.64
N ARG A 102 -6.82 -12.35 12.45
CA ARG A 102 -6.77 -13.58 11.66
C ARG A 102 -5.38 -13.83 11.12
N ILE A 103 -4.69 -12.79 10.64
CA ILE A 103 -3.32 -12.90 10.14
C ILE A 103 -2.35 -13.26 11.27
N ASN A 104 -2.48 -12.59 12.42
CA ASN A 104 -1.59 -12.75 13.58
C ASN A 104 -1.82 -14.06 14.33
N ALA A 105 -2.98 -14.70 14.17
CA ALA A 105 -3.28 -16.04 14.67
C ALA A 105 -2.61 -17.16 13.87
N ILE A 106 -2.13 -16.88 12.65
CA ILE A 106 -1.39 -17.86 11.84
C ILE A 106 0.04 -17.95 12.37
N ASP A 107 0.52 -19.18 12.57
CA ASP A 107 1.86 -19.43 13.08
C ASP A 107 2.93 -18.87 12.13
N GLY A 108 3.99 -18.29 12.71
CA GLY A 108 5.07 -17.65 11.97
C GLY A 108 4.73 -16.31 11.28
N ARG A 109 3.50 -15.78 11.43
CA ARG A 109 3.07 -14.53 10.78
C ARG A 109 2.76 -13.42 11.77
N LYS A 110 3.15 -12.20 11.41
CA LYS A 110 2.82 -10.96 12.14
C LYS A 110 2.59 -9.83 11.13
N ALA A 111 1.49 -9.11 11.28
CA ALA A 111 1.10 -7.97 10.46
C ALA A 111 0.65 -6.81 11.35
N TYR A 112 0.72 -5.61 10.79
CA TYR A 112 0.29 -4.38 11.44
C TYR A 112 -0.59 -3.58 10.48
N ALA A 113 -1.41 -2.70 11.02
CA ALA A 113 -2.12 -1.70 10.26
C ALA A 113 -1.20 -0.48 10.17
N THR A 114 -0.54 -0.30 9.02
CA THR A 114 0.51 0.71 8.86
C THR A 114 0.02 1.97 8.18
N ARG A 115 0.56 3.12 8.62
CA ARG A 115 0.38 4.41 7.97
C ARG A 115 1.70 5.15 7.90
N THR A 116 2.07 5.60 6.71
CA THR A 116 3.30 6.33 6.48
C THR A 116 2.98 7.74 6.01
N ILE A 117 3.49 8.75 6.73
CA ILE A 117 3.45 10.14 6.29
C ILE A 117 4.79 10.49 5.64
N LEU A 118 4.73 11.12 4.47
CA LEU A 118 5.87 11.64 3.75
C LEU A 118 5.77 13.16 3.62
N PHE A 119 6.91 13.81 3.65
CA PHE A 119 7.04 15.25 3.42
C PHE A 119 7.62 15.50 2.03
N LEU A 120 6.94 16.33 1.24
CA LEU A 120 7.43 16.82 -0.04
C LEU A 120 8.36 18.01 0.18
N THR A 121 9.65 17.80 -0.10
CA THR A 121 10.65 18.85 0.03
C THR A 121 10.53 19.87 -1.10
N LYS A 122 11.10 21.07 -0.90
CA LYS A 122 11.21 22.09 -1.96
C LYS A 122 12.04 21.64 -3.17
N ALA A 123 12.88 20.62 -2.99
CA ALA A 123 13.65 20.02 -4.08
C ALA A 123 12.83 19.01 -4.90
N GLY A 124 11.54 18.82 -4.59
CA GLY A 124 10.68 17.87 -5.30
C GLY A 124 10.87 16.41 -4.88
N THR A 125 11.66 16.12 -3.84
CA THR A 125 11.82 14.75 -3.31
C THR A 125 10.91 14.50 -2.12
N LEU A 126 10.51 13.24 -1.92
CA LEU A 126 9.76 12.80 -0.75
C LEU A 126 10.70 12.30 0.35
N LYS A 127 10.32 12.52 1.61
CA LYS A 127 11.02 11.99 2.78
C LYS A 127 10.03 11.42 3.79
N PRO A 128 10.24 10.20 4.33
CA PRO A 128 9.38 9.66 5.36
C PRO A 128 9.53 10.46 6.66
N VAL A 129 8.42 10.83 7.28
CA VAL A 129 8.38 11.63 8.52
C VAL A 129 7.70 10.93 9.67
N ALA A 130 6.88 9.93 9.41
CA ALA A 130 6.26 9.13 10.45
C ALA A 130 5.86 7.82 9.84
N ILE A 131 6.16 6.72 10.53
CA ILE A 131 5.54 5.44 10.28
C ILE A 131 4.82 5.06 11.56
N VAL A 132 3.52 4.85 11.44
CA VAL A 132 2.68 4.34 12.51
C VAL A 132 2.36 2.89 12.22
N ASN A 133 2.58 2.06 13.23
CA ASN A 133 2.20 0.66 13.21
C ASN A 133 1.15 0.43 14.29
N ARG A 134 -0.06 0.07 13.90
CA ARG A 134 -1.09 -0.38 14.85
C ARG A 134 -1.15 -1.91 14.85
N CYS A 135 -1.05 -2.51 16.03
CA CYS A 135 -1.29 -3.93 16.22
C CYS A 135 -2.51 -4.13 17.10
N GLN A 136 -3.29 -5.17 16.82
CA GLN A 136 -4.33 -5.66 17.71
C GLN A 136 -3.80 -6.90 18.42
N PHE A 137 -3.62 -6.81 19.74
CA PHE A 137 -3.30 -7.96 20.59
C PHE A 137 -4.58 -8.54 21.16
N MET A 138 -4.60 -9.88 21.32
CA MET A 138 -5.67 -10.58 22.04
C MET A 138 -5.96 -9.86 23.36
N ASN A 139 -7.22 -9.43 23.55
CA ASN A 139 -7.77 -8.58 24.64
C ASN A 139 -7.99 -7.08 24.32
N ASN A 140 -8.27 -6.69 23.07
CA ASN A 140 -8.66 -5.31 22.70
C ASN A 140 -7.65 -4.20 23.04
N MET A 141 -6.40 -4.54 23.36
CA MET A 141 -5.36 -3.53 23.51
C MET A 141 -4.73 -3.25 22.15
N THR A 142 -5.09 -2.11 21.56
CA THR A 142 -4.43 -1.57 20.38
C THR A 142 -3.16 -0.85 20.81
N HIS A 143 -2.00 -1.33 20.36
CA HIS A 143 -0.75 -0.58 20.49
C HIS A 143 -0.47 0.14 19.18
N GLU A 144 -0.33 1.47 19.25
CA GLU A 144 0.13 2.29 18.14
C GLU A 144 1.56 2.75 18.44
N ILE A 145 2.50 2.38 17.58
CA ILE A 145 3.91 2.71 17.74
C ILE A 145 4.31 3.64 16.60
N LEU A 146 4.85 4.82 16.95
CA LEU A 146 5.44 5.75 16.01
C LEU A 146 6.94 5.53 15.92
N THR A 147 7.44 5.23 14.73
CA THR A 147 8.85 4.95 14.49
C THR A 147 9.29 5.40 13.10
N ARG A 148 10.61 5.29 12.86
CA ARG A 148 11.23 5.43 11.53
C ARG A 148 12.34 4.39 11.34
N THR A 149 12.27 3.27 12.04
CA THR A 149 13.35 2.29 12.02
C THR A 149 13.37 1.53 10.70
N LEU A 150 14.48 0.85 10.43
CA LEU A 150 14.59 0.02 9.23
C LEU A 150 13.55 -1.10 9.22
N SER A 151 13.24 -1.72 10.36
CA SER A 151 12.25 -2.80 10.43
C SER A 151 10.85 -2.33 10.05
N ASP A 152 10.49 -1.09 10.38
CA ASP A 152 9.17 -0.54 10.06
C ASP A 152 9.03 -0.24 8.57
N LYS A 153 10.10 0.24 7.94
CA LYS A 153 10.13 0.40 6.48
C LYS A 153 10.02 -0.94 5.78
N THR A 154 10.72 -1.97 6.26
CA THR A 154 10.63 -3.32 5.69
C THR A 154 9.23 -3.89 5.83
N LEU A 155 8.60 -3.71 6.99
CA LEU A 155 7.21 -4.12 7.23
C LEU A 155 6.26 -3.40 6.25
N PHE A 156 6.38 -2.08 6.16
CA PHE A 156 5.56 -1.28 5.24
C PHE A 156 5.74 -1.74 3.78
N LEU A 157 6.98 -1.93 3.32
CA LEU A 157 7.24 -2.39 1.95
C LEU A 157 6.70 -3.80 1.69
N ALA A 158 6.72 -4.67 2.71
CA ALA A 158 6.12 -6.00 2.60
C ALA A 158 4.59 -5.92 2.47
N GLU A 159 3.94 -5.05 3.23
CA GLU A 159 2.50 -4.79 3.14
C GLU A 159 2.13 -4.13 1.81
N ASP A 160 2.88 -3.13 1.35
CA ASP A 160 2.73 -2.47 0.06
C ASP A 160 2.81 -3.47 -1.11
N ALA A 161 3.81 -4.36 -1.08
CA ALA A 161 3.98 -5.41 -2.08
C ALA A 161 2.82 -6.42 -2.05
N CYS A 162 2.39 -6.83 -0.85
CA CYS A 162 1.26 -7.74 -0.69
C CYS A 162 -0.01 -7.12 -1.24
N TYR A 163 -0.32 -5.90 -0.82
CA TYR A 163 -1.47 -5.13 -1.25
C TYR A 163 -1.49 -4.96 -2.77
N ASN A 164 -0.38 -4.51 -3.36
CA ASN A 164 -0.28 -4.34 -4.81
C ASN A 164 -0.52 -5.66 -5.56
N GLY A 165 0.12 -6.76 -5.14
CA GLY A 165 -0.07 -8.06 -5.78
C GLY A 165 -1.51 -8.56 -5.68
N ILE A 166 -2.12 -8.45 -4.50
CA ILE A 166 -3.48 -8.90 -4.21
C ILE A 166 -4.53 -8.07 -4.98
N VAL A 167 -4.41 -6.74 -4.99
CA VAL A 167 -5.35 -5.85 -5.68
C VAL A 167 -5.20 -5.95 -7.19
N HIS A 168 -3.97 -6.06 -7.70
CA HIS A 168 -3.73 -6.25 -9.14
C HIS A 168 -4.37 -7.55 -9.65
N LEU A 169 -4.23 -8.66 -8.91
CA LEU A 169 -4.86 -9.94 -9.24
C LEU A 169 -6.40 -9.86 -9.21
N GLY A 170 -6.96 -9.12 -8.24
CA GLY A 170 -8.40 -8.90 -8.20
C GLY A 170 -8.92 -8.08 -9.39
N GLY A 171 -8.16 -7.06 -9.82
CA GLY A 171 -8.47 -6.27 -11.03
C GLY A 171 -8.51 -7.12 -12.30
N ALA A 172 -7.59 -8.09 -12.44
CA ALA A 172 -7.60 -9.04 -13.55
C ALA A 172 -8.90 -9.89 -13.56
N SER A 173 -9.41 -10.28 -12.39
CA SER A 173 -10.69 -11.01 -12.27
C SER A 173 -11.91 -10.11 -12.58
N ALA A 174 -11.87 -8.82 -12.24
CA ALA A 174 -12.93 -7.88 -12.59
C ALA A 174 -13.04 -7.65 -14.10
N ASN A 175 -11.89 -7.61 -14.80
CA ASN A 175 -11.85 -7.46 -16.26
C ASN A 175 -12.46 -8.66 -17.00
N GLU A 176 -12.38 -9.88 -16.46
CA GLU A 176 -13.06 -11.04 -17.04
C GLU A 176 -14.59 -10.89 -17.03
N ARG A 177 -15.16 -10.31 -15.96
CA ARG A 177 -16.64 -10.14 -15.84
C ARG A 177 -17.19 -9.09 -16.81
N ASN A 178 -16.39 -8.10 -17.17
CA ASN A 178 -16.78 -7.01 -18.07
C ASN A 178 -16.54 -7.35 -19.55
N ALA A 179 -16.19 -8.61 -19.88
CA ALA A 179 -16.11 -9.05 -21.27
C ALA A 179 -17.47 -8.86 -21.95
N PRO A 180 -17.59 -8.00 -22.99
CA PRO A 180 -18.87 -7.76 -23.63
C PRO A 180 -19.41 -9.06 -24.22
N ASN A 181 -20.73 -9.25 -24.14
CA ASN A 181 -21.46 -10.27 -24.89
C ASN A 181 -20.84 -10.39 -26.30
N LEU A 182 -20.53 -11.62 -26.71
CA LEU A 182 -19.74 -12.07 -27.88
C LEU A 182 -20.14 -11.54 -29.30
N GLN A 183 -20.82 -10.40 -29.42
CA GLN A 183 -21.25 -9.80 -30.69
C GLN A 183 -20.36 -8.66 -31.20
N ALA A 184 -19.38 -8.19 -30.43
CA ALA A 184 -18.40 -7.21 -30.92
C ALA A 184 -17.18 -7.94 -31.53
N PRO A 185 -16.65 -7.49 -32.69
CA PRO A 185 -15.42 -8.04 -33.23
C PRO A 185 -14.27 -7.82 -32.23
N PRO A 186 -13.35 -8.79 -32.07
CA PRO A 186 -12.26 -8.67 -31.11
C PRO A 186 -11.38 -7.46 -31.46
N PRO A 187 -10.88 -6.70 -30.46
CA PRO A 187 -9.98 -5.59 -30.70
C PRO A 187 -8.67 -6.08 -31.35
N PRO A 188 -7.94 -5.22 -32.09
CA PRO A 188 -6.91 -5.68 -33.01
C PRO A 188 -5.62 -6.20 -32.36
N TYR A 189 -5.53 -6.20 -31.01
CA TYR A 189 -4.34 -6.61 -30.27
C TYR A 189 -4.73 -7.29 -28.94
N ASP A 190 -4.41 -8.59 -28.81
CA ASP A 190 -3.98 -9.30 -27.58
C ASP A 190 -4.68 -9.11 -26.22
N MET A 191 -5.98 -8.86 -26.16
CA MET A 191 -6.77 -9.14 -24.94
C MET A 191 -7.20 -10.62 -24.81
N LEU A 192 -6.61 -11.51 -25.60
CA LEU A 192 -6.95 -12.94 -25.68
C LEU A 192 -6.19 -13.81 -24.67
N TYR A 193 -5.14 -13.28 -24.02
CA TYR A 193 -4.38 -14.03 -23.01
C TYR A 193 -5.04 -14.03 -21.62
N THR A 194 -6.05 -13.17 -21.41
CA THR A 194 -6.66 -12.93 -20.11
C THR A 194 -7.35 -14.17 -19.50
N PRO A 195 -8.18 -14.97 -20.20
CA PRO A 195 -8.87 -16.08 -19.54
C PRO A 195 -7.98 -17.28 -19.23
N GLU A 196 -7.02 -17.63 -20.10
CA GLU A 196 -6.13 -18.78 -19.88
C GLU A 196 -5.15 -18.53 -18.73
N ILE A 197 -4.50 -17.36 -18.71
CA ILE A 197 -3.57 -17.02 -17.61
C ILE A 197 -4.31 -16.90 -16.29
N ASN A 198 -5.54 -16.38 -16.30
CA ASN A 198 -6.35 -16.27 -15.09
C ASN A 198 -6.87 -17.64 -14.63
N ALA A 199 -7.16 -18.57 -15.55
CA ALA A 199 -7.50 -19.95 -15.19
C ALA A 199 -6.31 -20.65 -14.52
N LEU A 200 -5.10 -20.49 -15.06
CA LEU A 200 -3.87 -21.00 -14.45
C LEU A 200 -3.58 -20.33 -13.10
N ALA A 201 -3.80 -19.02 -12.99
CA ALA A 201 -3.67 -18.29 -11.73
C ALA A 201 -4.64 -18.85 -10.68
N ARG A 202 -5.91 -19.10 -11.04
CA ARG A 202 -6.88 -19.75 -10.16
C ARG A 202 -6.48 -21.17 -9.74
N GLN A 203 -5.71 -21.88 -10.57
CA GLN A 203 -5.29 -23.24 -10.30
C GLN A 203 -4.05 -23.33 -9.39
N SER A 204 -3.12 -22.37 -9.49
CA SER A 204 -1.79 -22.49 -8.87
C SER A 204 -1.29 -21.27 -8.12
N LEU A 205 -1.85 -20.08 -8.39
CA LEU A 205 -1.41 -18.83 -7.78
C LEU A 205 -2.31 -18.41 -6.61
N ILE A 206 -3.63 -18.34 -6.85
CA ILE A 206 -4.63 -17.82 -5.91
C ILE A 206 -5.57 -18.90 -5.36
N ASN A 207 -5.26 -20.18 -5.57
CA ASN A 207 -5.96 -21.28 -4.91
C ASN A 207 -5.57 -21.37 -3.42
N ALA A 208 -6.39 -22.09 -2.65
CA ALA A 208 -6.05 -22.48 -1.29
C ALA A 208 -4.68 -23.19 -1.26
N ASP A 209 -3.83 -22.79 -0.32
CA ASP A 209 -2.43 -23.24 -0.20
C ASP A 209 -1.57 -22.97 -1.46
N GLY A 210 -2.04 -22.09 -2.35
CA GLY A 210 -1.30 -21.64 -3.54
C GLY A 210 -0.16 -20.69 -3.20
N VAL A 211 0.53 -20.22 -4.25
CA VAL A 211 1.72 -19.37 -4.10
C VAL A 211 1.43 -18.10 -3.28
N ILE A 212 0.31 -17.40 -3.53
CA ILE A 212 -0.02 -16.18 -2.78
C ILE A 212 -0.25 -16.48 -1.30
N GLU A 213 -1.07 -17.48 -0.96
CA GLU A 213 -1.35 -17.81 0.44
C GLU A 213 -0.08 -18.28 1.18
N SER A 214 0.81 -18.99 0.49
CA SER A 214 2.06 -19.49 1.09
C SER A 214 3.12 -18.41 1.31
N CYS A 215 3.22 -17.42 0.42
CA CYS A 215 4.33 -16.47 0.39
C CYS A 215 3.97 -15.07 0.94
N PHE A 216 2.71 -14.65 0.86
CA PHE A 216 2.31 -13.30 1.25
C PHE A 216 1.82 -13.29 2.68
N THR A 217 2.14 -12.23 3.44
CA THR A 217 1.79 -12.11 4.86
C THR A 217 0.31 -12.38 5.16
N PRO A 218 -0.67 -11.87 4.38
CA PRO A 218 -2.08 -12.10 4.67
C PRO A 218 -2.52 -13.57 4.54
N GLY A 219 -1.81 -14.40 3.78
CA GLY A 219 -2.09 -15.83 3.72
C GLY A 219 -3.49 -16.14 3.20
N PRO A 220 -4.24 -17.03 3.87
CA PRO A 220 -5.60 -17.40 3.44
C PRO A 220 -6.58 -16.23 3.35
N VAL A 221 -6.32 -15.10 4.00
CA VAL A 221 -7.20 -13.92 3.93
C VAL A 221 -6.87 -12.98 2.76
N SER A 222 -5.84 -13.30 1.96
CA SER A 222 -5.35 -12.43 0.88
C SER A 222 -6.45 -12.03 -0.10
N PHE A 223 -7.25 -12.99 -0.58
CA PHE A 223 -8.27 -12.68 -1.58
C PHE A 223 -9.51 -11.98 -0.99
N GLU A 224 -9.76 -12.13 0.32
CA GLU A 224 -10.80 -11.37 1.02
C GLU A 224 -10.45 -9.89 1.09
N ILE A 225 -9.17 -9.55 1.33
CA ILE A 225 -8.68 -8.16 1.26
C ILE A 225 -8.92 -7.58 -0.14
N SER A 226 -8.58 -8.34 -1.19
CA SER A 226 -8.84 -7.94 -2.58
C SER A 226 -10.32 -7.64 -2.82
N ALA A 227 -11.19 -8.55 -2.39
CA ALA A 227 -12.64 -8.43 -2.57
C ALA A 227 -13.21 -7.22 -1.80
N ALA A 228 -12.77 -6.99 -0.56
CA ALA A 228 -13.21 -5.86 0.26
C ALA A 228 -12.82 -4.50 -0.34
N TYR A 229 -11.70 -4.45 -1.07
CA TYR A 229 -11.22 -3.24 -1.72
C TYR A 229 -11.87 -2.98 -3.09
N ILE A 230 -12.06 -4.04 -3.90
CA ILE A 230 -12.54 -3.92 -5.29
C ILE A 230 -14.07 -3.85 -5.36
N LEU A 231 -14.77 -4.52 -4.47
CA LEU A 231 -16.23 -4.44 -4.44
C LEU A 231 -16.63 -3.08 -3.88
N PRO A 232 -17.55 -2.36 -4.53
CA PRO A 232 -18.11 -1.15 -3.94
C PRO A 232 -18.69 -1.52 -2.59
N GLN A 233 -18.15 -0.90 -1.52
CA GLN A 233 -18.78 -0.93 -0.21
C GLN A 233 -20.25 -0.55 -0.43
N PRO A 234 -21.23 -1.29 0.11
CA PRO A 234 -22.62 -0.95 -0.08
C PRO A 234 -22.78 0.50 0.34
N LEU A 235 -23.20 1.34 -0.61
CA LEU A 235 -23.64 2.70 -0.32
C LEU A 235 -24.60 2.57 0.86
N ALA A 236 -24.26 3.17 2.00
CA ALA A 236 -25.18 3.28 3.11
C ALA A 236 -26.47 3.90 2.55
N VAL A 237 -27.52 3.09 2.47
CA VAL A 237 -28.88 3.51 2.11
C VAL A 237 -29.51 4.13 3.35
#